data_AF-A0A382ACI1-F1
#
_entry.id   AF-A0A382ACI1-F1
#
_cell.length_a   1.000
_cell.length_b   1.000
_cell.length_c   1.000
_cell.angle_alpha   90.00
_cell.angle_beta   90.00
_cell.angle_gamma   90.00
#
_symmetry.space_group_name_H-M   'P 1'
#
loop_
_entity.id
_entity.type
_entity.pdbx_description
1 polymer ?
#
loop_
_entity_poly.entity_id
_entity_poly.type
_entity_poly.pdbx_seq_one_letter_code
_entity_poly.pdbx_strand_id
1 'polypeptide(L)'
;MVATPSDPALWYSAAYAGSDQWIFSFEKGHILELEKAVAASWRTPIPQLAKTSFELPQLGRCLGDIRSTLLEGRGFAVLRGLPVG
;
A
#
# COMPACT_ATOMS: atom_id res chain seq x y z
N MET A 1 -29.84 23.25 -10.70
CA MET A 1 -28.47 22.72 -10.81
C MET A 1 -28.31 21.61 -9.80
N VAL A 2 -28.26 20.35 -10.23
CA VAL A 2 -27.91 19.24 -9.34
C VAL A 2 -26.37 19.22 -9.28
N ALA A 3 -25.80 19.43 -8.10
CA ALA A 3 -24.35 19.30 -7.92
C ALA A 3 -23.98 17.83 -8.13
N THR A 4 -23.08 17.56 -9.07
CA THR A 4 -22.50 16.22 -9.25
C THR A 4 -21.76 15.86 -7.96
N PRO A 5 -21.96 14.66 -7.38
CA PRO A 5 -21.18 14.23 -6.24
C PRO A 5 -19.69 14.24 -6.62
N SER A 6 -18.90 14.99 -5.86
CA SER A 6 -17.43 15.01 -5.97
C SER A 6 -16.88 13.92 -5.07
N ASP A 7 -16.81 12.71 -5.61
CA ASP A 7 -16.15 11.58 -4.95
C ASP A 7 -14.70 11.48 -5.46
N PRO A 8 -13.68 11.44 -4.59
CA PRO A 8 -12.28 11.24 -5.00
C PRO A 8 -12.04 9.99 -5.85
N ALA A 9 -12.88 8.95 -5.70
CA ALA A 9 -12.83 7.73 -6.49
C ALA A 9 -13.46 7.86 -7.89
N LEU A 10 -14.16 8.97 -8.16
CA LEU A 10 -14.76 9.24 -9.48
C LEU A 10 -13.75 9.98 -10.38
N TRP A 11 -12.95 9.23 -11.13
CA TRP A 11 -11.92 9.77 -12.01
C TRP A 11 -11.93 9.12 -13.40
N TYR A 12 -11.30 9.81 -14.36
CA TYR A 12 -11.00 9.30 -15.70
C TYR A 12 -9.48 9.13 -15.87
N SER A 13 -9.07 8.26 -16.79
CA SER A 13 -7.65 7.96 -17.03
C SER A 13 -6.78 9.21 -17.26
N ALA A 14 -7.33 10.24 -17.91
CA ALA A 14 -6.66 11.51 -18.16
C ALA A 14 -6.20 12.23 -16.88
N ALA A 15 -6.85 12.01 -15.73
CA ALA A 15 -6.45 12.63 -14.46
C ALA A 15 -5.13 12.08 -13.89
N TYR A 16 -4.70 10.89 -14.33
CA TYR A 16 -3.50 10.21 -13.84
C TYR A 16 -2.51 9.87 -14.95
N ALA A 17 -2.87 10.12 -16.21
CA ALA A 17 -1.99 9.94 -17.35
C ALA A 17 -0.74 10.84 -17.20
N GLY A 18 0.45 10.24 -17.28
CA GLY A 18 1.72 10.95 -17.17
C GLY A 18 2.14 11.32 -15.74
N SER A 19 1.42 10.85 -14.72
CA SER A 19 1.80 11.02 -13.31
C SER A 19 2.06 9.68 -12.65
N ASP A 20 3.09 9.62 -11.81
CA ASP A 20 3.43 8.45 -10.98
C ASP A 20 2.96 8.63 -9.52
N GLN A 21 2.15 9.64 -9.23
CA GLN A 21 1.67 9.96 -7.87
C GLN A 21 0.88 8.84 -7.18
N TRP A 22 0.43 7.85 -7.96
CA TRP A 22 -0.30 6.67 -7.48
C TRP A 22 0.60 5.45 -7.30
N ILE A 23 1.90 5.58 -7.57
CA ILE A 23 2.90 4.53 -7.42
C ILE A 23 3.64 4.73 -6.10
N PHE A 24 3.52 3.75 -5.21
CA PHE A 24 4.42 3.62 -4.06
C PHE A 24 5.61 2.75 -4.45
N SER A 25 6.81 3.30 -4.31
CA SER A 25 8.05 2.56 -4.56
C SER A 25 8.64 2.07 -3.25
N PHE A 26 8.90 0.76 -3.16
CA PHE A 26 9.61 0.20 -2.02
C PHE A 26 11.05 0.68 -2.02
N GLU A 27 11.47 1.23 -0.89
CA GLU A 27 12.86 1.59 -0.63
C GLU A 27 13.58 0.39 -0.01
N LYS A 28 14.92 0.44 -0.01
CA LYS A 28 15.75 -0.60 0.61
C LYS A 28 15.39 -0.84 2.07
N GLY A 29 15.05 0.22 2.82
CA GLY A 29 14.62 0.11 4.21
C GLY A 29 13.33 -0.71 4.36
N HIS A 30 12.34 -0.46 3.50
CA HIS A 30 11.08 -1.22 3.49
C HIS A 30 11.30 -2.70 3.18
N ILE A 31 12.18 -3.01 2.23
CA ILE A 31 12.49 -4.39 1.84
C ILE A 31 13.19 -5.13 2.99
N LEU A 32 14.23 -4.52 3.58
CA LEU A 32 14.96 -5.12 4.70
C LEU A 32 14.08 -5.36 5.92
N GLU A 33 13.15 -4.44 6.18
CA GLU A 33 12.16 -4.59 7.24
C GLU A 33 11.21 -5.76 6.96
N LEU A 34 10.68 -5.85 5.74
CA LEU A 34 9.79 -6.93 5.33
C LEU A 34 10.49 -8.30 5.40
N GLU A 35 11.72 -8.40 4.93
CA GLU A 35 12.52 -9.63 5.02
C GLU A 35 12.73 -10.09 6.46
N LYS A 36 13.00 -9.16 7.38
CA LYS A 36 13.13 -9.46 8.81
C LYS A 36 11.82 -9.97 9.41
N ALA A 37 10.70 -9.32 9.09
CA ALA A 37 9.38 -9.75 9.56
C ALA A 37 9.03 -11.15 9.06
N VAL A 38 9.27 -11.42 7.77
CA VAL A 38 9.07 -12.74 7.16
C VAL A 38 9.95 -13.80 7.80
N ALA A 39 11.24 -13.52 8.04
CA ALA A 39 12.15 -14.45 8.70
C ALA A 39 11.68 -14.79 10.12
N ALA A 40 11.20 -13.80 10.88
CA ALA A 40 10.67 -13.99 12.23
C ALA A 40 9.36 -14.79 12.25
N SER A 41 8.55 -14.68 11.21
CA SER A 41 7.22 -15.30 11.13
C SER A 41 7.15 -16.52 10.20
N TRP A 42 8.29 -17.03 9.71
CA TRP A 42 8.35 -18.06 8.66
C TRP A 42 7.62 -19.36 9.02
N ARG A 43 7.56 -19.70 10.31
CA ARG A 43 6.87 -20.89 10.82
C ARG A 43 5.38 -20.69 11.10
N THR A 44 4.89 -19.46 11.04
CA THR A 44 3.50 -19.12 11.32
C THR A 44 2.68 -19.22 10.04
N PRO A 45 1.63 -20.06 9.98
CA PRO A 45 0.73 -20.11 8.83
C PRO A 45 0.10 -18.74 8.55
N ILE A 46 -0.04 -18.37 7.27
CA ILE A 46 -0.61 -17.06 6.87
C ILE A 46 -1.96 -16.75 7.56
N PRO A 47 -2.93 -17.69 7.67
CA PRO A 47 -4.19 -17.40 8.36
C PRO A 47 -4.05 -17.10 9.86
N GLN A 48 -2.92 -17.45 10.47
CA GLN A 48 -2.60 -17.22 11.89
C GLN A 48 -1.68 -16.01 12.09
N LEU A 49 -1.18 -15.39 11.01
CA LEU A 49 -0.45 -14.14 11.10
C LEU A 49 -1.39 -13.04 11.58
N ALA A 50 -0.95 -12.32 12.61
CA ALA A 50 -1.65 -11.17 13.15
C ALA A 50 -0.75 -9.96 13.01
N LYS A 51 -1.35 -8.76 12.97
CA LYS A 51 -0.60 -7.51 12.96
C LYS A 51 0.38 -7.38 14.14
N THR A 52 0.06 -7.99 15.27
CA THR A 52 0.91 -8.02 16.48
C THR A 52 2.07 -9.02 16.38
N SER A 53 2.02 -9.99 15.47
CA SER A 53 3.09 -10.99 15.26
C SER A 53 3.87 -10.78 13.95
N PHE A 54 3.55 -9.70 13.22
CA PHE A 54 4.20 -9.30 11.98
C PHE A 54 4.46 -7.78 12.01
N GLU A 55 5.51 -7.37 12.70
CA GLU A 55 5.79 -5.97 12.95
C GLU A 55 6.45 -5.29 11.73
N LEU A 56 5.83 -4.19 11.27
CA LEU A 56 6.37 -3.31 10.24
C LEU A 56 6.29 -1.84 10.70
N PRO A 57 7.14 -1.38 11.64
CA PRO A 57 7.11 0.00 12.12
C PRO A 57 7.18 1.08 11.04
N GLN A 58 7.99 0.93 9.99
CA GLN A 58 8.09 1.90 8.89
C GLN A 58 7.10 1.57 7.77
N LEU A 59 7.24 0.40 7.15
CA LEU A 59 6.38 0.01 6.02
C LEU A 59 4.90 -0.06 6.41
N GLY A 60 4.58 -0.46 7.63
CA GLY A 60 3.20 -0.52 8.12
C GLY A 60 2.53 0.86 8.22
N ARG A 61 3.28 1.94 8.49
CA ARG A 61 2.76 3.31 8.40
C ARG A 61 2.43 3.67 6.96
N CYS A 62 3.36 3.42 6.04
CA CYS A 62 3.15 3.68 4.61
C CYS A 62 1.95 2.89 4.04
N LEU A 63 1.81 1.62 4.42
CA LEU A 63 0.65 0.79 4.03
C LEU A 63 -0.66 1.34 4.63
N GLY A 64 -0.61 1.98 5.80
CA GLY A 64 -1.73 2.72 6.38
C GLY A 64 -2.17 3.90 5.51
N ASP A 65 -1.22 4.70 5.03
CA ASP A 65 -1.50 5.84 4.14
C ASP A 65 -2.05 5.37 2.79
N ILE A 66 -1.50 4.27 2.26
CA ILE A 66 -2.04 3.61 1.07
C ILE A 66 -3.47 3.14 1.33
N ARG A 67 -3.75 2.51 2.48
CA ARG A 67 -5.11 2.09 2.84
C ARG A 67 -6.09 3.26 2.90
N SER A 68 -5.72 4.41 3.49
CA SER A 68 -6.57 5.61 3.46
C SER A 68 -6.82 6.07 2.02
N THR A 69 -5.79 6.09 1.17
CA THR A 69 -5.94 6.41 -0.25
C THR A 69 -6.91 5.48 -1.00
N LEU A 70 -6.94 4.19 -0.62
CA LEU A 70 -7.85 3.20 -1.20
C LEU A 70 -9.29 3.35 -0.71
N LEU A 71 -9.50 3.74 0.55
CA LEU A 71 -10.84 3.80 1.17
C LEU A 71 -11.50 5.17 1.06
N GLU A 72 -10.70 6.23 1.14
CA GLU A 72 -11.15 7.62 1.27
C GLU A 72 -10.71 8.48 0.08
N GLY A 73 -9.76 7.97 -0.73
CA GLY A 73 -9.19 8.68 -1.87
C GLY A 73 -9.60 8.07 -3.21
N ARG A 74 -8.65 8.05 -4.15
CA ARG A 74 -8.87 7.62 -5.54
C ARG A 74 -9.22 6.13 -5.74
N GLY A 75 -9.17 5.32 -4.69
CA GLY A 75 -9.55 3.91 -4.75
C GLY A 75 -8.50 2.96 -5.33
N PHE A 76 -7.31 3.46 -5.69
CA PHE A 76 -6.24 2.61 -6.22
C PHE A 76 -4.83 3.10 -5.87
N ALA A 77 -3.89 2.17 -5.82
CA ALA A 77 -2.46 2.44 -5.72
C ALA A 77 -1.70 1.25 -6.35
N VAL A 78 -0.50 1.51 -6.87
CA VAL A 78 0.39 0.45 -7.36
C VAL A 78 1.64 0.43 -6.51
N LEU A 79 2.01 -0.77 -6.04
CA LEU A 79 3.21 -0.97 -5.26
C LEU A 79 4.29 -1.56 -6.17
N ARG A 80 5.45 -0.91 -6.29
CA ARG A 80 6.57 -1.34 -7.16
C ARG A 80 7.88 -1.47 -6.40
N GLY A 81 8.69 -2.45 -6.80
CA GLY A 81 10.02 -2.68 -6.23
C GLY A 81 10.09 -3.79 -5.17
N LEU A 82 9.06 -4.62 -5.02
CA LEU A 82 9.17 -5.86 -4.25
C LEU A 82 10.08 -6.87 -4.99
N PRO A 83 11.09 -7.44 -4.31
CA PRO A 83 11.87 -8.53 -4.89
C PRO A 83 11.00 -9.79 -4.93
N VAL A 84 10.58 -10.18 -6.13
CA VAL A 84 9.91 -11.46 -6.40
C VAL A 84 10.91 -12.36 -7.12
N GLY A 85 11.69 -13.10 -6.33
CA GLY A 85 12.76 -13.98 -6.82
C GLY A 85 12.91 -15.20 -5.92
#